data_AF-X0VAP0-F1
#
_entry.id   AF-X0VAP0-F1
#
_cell.length_a   1.000
_cell.length_b   1.000
_cell.length_c   1.000
_cell.angle_alpha   90.00
_cell.angle_beta   90.00
_cell.angle_gamma   90.00
#
_symmetry.space_group_name_H-M   'P 1'
#
loop_
_entity.id
_entity.type
_entity.pdbx_description
1 polymer ?
#
loop_
_entity_poly.entity_id
_entity_poly.type
_entity_poly.pdbx_seq_one_letter_code
_entity_poly.pdbx_strand_id
1 'polypeptide(L)'
;LSARTIYADQIELLRARAQILGGKDKALMEMYLKNGSTFNQMARLAGVSEATISRRVHRLVRRLLDGEYIRCLRKQGQLDSLEQAIARDYFIEGLSRKKIALKRGVTAYQVRKALKKIKSVSG
;
A
#
# COMPACT_ATOMS: atom_id res chain seq x y z
N LEU A 1 14.98 -24.00 -8.45
CA LEU A 1 14.11 -23.39 -7.40
C LEU A 1 12.71 -23.95 -7.57
N SER A 2 12.13 -24.58 -6.54
CA SER A 2 10.76 -25.11 -6.60
C SER A 2 9.73 -23.97 -6.51
N ALA A 3 8.58 -24.11 -7.19
CA ALA A 3 7.49 -23.14 -7.15
C ALA A 3 7.02 -22.83 -5.71
N ARG A 4 7.15 -23.80 -4.80
CA ARG A 4 6.84 -23.66 -3.37
C ARG A 4 7.77 -22.69 -2.65
N THR A 5 9.05 -22.66 -3.00
CA THR A 5 10.05 -21.75 -2.41
C THR A 5 9.77 -20.31 -2.84
N ILE A 6 9.47 -20.10 -4.13
CA ILE A 6 9.13 -18.77 -4.69
C ILE A 6 7.88 -18.20 -4.01
N TYR A 7 6.87 -19.03 -3.74
CA TYR A 7 5.65 -18.62 -3.04
C TYR A 7 5.92 -18.23 -1.57
N ALA A 8 6.75 -19.00 -0.87
CA ALA A 8 7.12 -18.71 0.52
C ALA A 8 7.87 -17.37 0.63
N ASP A 9 8.84 -17.13 -0.25
CA ASP A 9 9.62 -15.90 -0.29
C ASP A 9 8.73 -14.68 -0.58
N GLN A 10 7.75 -14.82 -1.48
CA GLN A 10 6.78 -13.77 -1.77
C GLN A 10 5.86 -13.47 -0.59
N ILE A 11 5.42 -14.50 0.16
CA ILE A 11 4.59 -14.33 1.35
C ILE A 11 5.37 -13.62 2.46
N GLU A 12 6.64 -13.99 2.68
CA GLU A 12 7.49 -13.34 3.67
C GLU A 12 7.77 -11.88 3.29
N LEU A 13 8.09 -11.62 2.02
CA LEU A 13 8.26 -10.27 1.50
C LEU A 13 6.99 -9.44 1.69
N LEU A 14 5.82 -10.01 1.38
CA LEU A 14 4.53 -9.34 1.52
C LEU A 14 4.22 -9.04 2.99
N ARG A 15 4.56 -9.95 3.92
CA ARG A 15 4.41 -9.76 5.36
C ARG A 15 5.30 -8.64 5.89
N ALA A 16 6.57 -8.59 5.47
CA ALA A 16 7.49 -7.51 5.83
C ALA A 16 6.97 -6.16 5.31
N ARG A 17 6.48 -6.12 4.07
CA ARG A 17 5.99 -4.89 3.45
C ARG A 17 4.63 -4.43 3.99
N ALA A 18 3.79 -5.35 4.45
CA ALA A 18 2.50 -5.03 5.07
C ALA A 18 2.67 -4.18 6.35
N GLN A 19 3.84 -4.21 7.02
CA GLN A 19 4.11 -3.38 8.19
C GLN A 19 4.12 -1.88 7.91
N ILE A 20 4.33 -1.49 6.65
CA ILE A 20 4.28 -0.08 6.23
C ILE A 20 2.84 0.44 6.18
N LEU A 21 1.87 -0.45 5.96
CA LEU A 21 0.47 -0.08 5.93
C LEU A 21 0.04 0.49 7.30
N GLY A 22 -0.88 1.44 7.26
CA GLY A 22 -1.52 1.96 8.47
C GLY A 22 -3.00 1.57 8.52
N GLY A 23 -3.58 1.66 9.72
CA GLY A 23 -5.03 1.58 9.94
C GLY A 23 -5.68 0.34 9.30
N LYS A 24 -6.78 0.57 8.58
CA LYS A 24 -7.64 -0.49 8.02
C LYS A 24 -6.91 -1.41 7.02
N ASP A 25 -5.96 -0.88 6.24
CA ASP A 25 -5.23 -1.69 5.26
C ASP A 25 -4.23 -2.64 5.93
N LYS A 26 -3.58 -2.21 7.02
CA LYS A 26 -2.70 -3.08 7.82
C LYS A 26 -3.49 -4.23 8.43
N ALA A 27 -4.59 -3.90 9.12
CA ALA A 27 -5.45 -4.91 9.74
C ALA A 27 -5.98 -5.92 8.71
N LEU A 28 -6.40 -5.45 7.52
CA LEU A 28 -6.88 -6.33 6.45
C LEU A 28 -5.78 -7.28 5.94
N MET A 29 -4.56 -6.77 5.72
CA MET A 29 -3.45 -7.62 5.28
C MET A 29 -2.99 -8.59 6.36
N GLU A 30 -3.05 -8.21 7.64
CA GLU A 30 -2.76 -9.12 8.74
C GLU A 30 -3.76 -10.28 8.81
N MET A 31 -5.06 -10.01 8.64
CA MET A 31 -6.09 -11.06 8.55
C MET A 31 -5.82 -12.02 7.39
N TYR A 32 -5.48 -11.46 6.22
CA TYR A 32 -5.16 -12.25 5.02
C TYR A 32 -3.89 -13.10 5.19
N LEU A 33 -2.84 -12.57 5.82
CA LEU A 33 -1.51 -13.20 5.88
C LEU A 33 -1.24 -14.06 7.12
N LYS A 34 -1.90 -13.81 8.26
CA LYS A 34 -1.69 -14.56 9.50
C LYS A 34 -2.69 -15.70 9.69
N ASN A 35 -3.95 -15.48 9.37
CA ASN A 35 -5.03 -16.37 9.82
C ASN A 35 -5.57 -17.29 8.74
N GLY A 36 -5.07 -17.19 7.50
CA GLY A 36 -5.66 -17.88 6.35
C GLY A 36 -7.15 -17.55 6.17
N SER A 37 -7.61 -16.42 6.70
CA SER A 37 -9.02 -16.07 6.70
C SER A 37 -9.52 -15.98 5.26
N THR A 38 -10.69 -16.55 5.00
CA THR A 38 -11.29 -16.44 3.67
C THR A 38 -11.76 -15.01 3.43
N PHE A 39 -11.88 -14.61 2.16
CA PHE A 39 -12.46 -13.29 1.83
C PHE A 39 -13.86 -13.13 2.41
N ASN A 40 -14.62 -14.22 2.52
CA ASN A 40 -15.94 -14.24 3.16
C ASN A 40 -15.88 -13.86 4.65
N GLN A 41 -14.97 -14.46 5.42
CA GLN A 41 -14.81 -14.16 6.85
C GLN A 41 -14.39 -12.70 7.07
N MET A 42 -13.43 -12.23 6.27
CA MET A 42 -13.01 -10.83 6.29
C MET A 42 -14.16 -9.87 5.94
N ALA A 43 -15.00 -10.24 4.97
CA ALA A 43 -16.14 -9.44 4.51
C ALA A 43 -17.21 -9.29 5.59
N ARG A 44 -17.55 -10.39 6.28
CA ARG A 44 -18.47 -10.37 7.41
C ARG A 44 -17.99 -9.45 8.53
N LEU A 45 -16.71 -9.55 8.89
CA LEU A 45 -16.10 -8.71 9.93
C LEU A 45 -16.03 -7.23 9.55
N ALA A 46 -15.83 -6.93 8.27
CA ALA A 46 -15.74 -5.56 7.77
C ALA A 46 -17.09 -4.94 7.39
N GLY A 47 -18.19 -5.71 7.42
CA GLY A 47 -19.53 -5.23 7.02
C GLY A 47 -19.64 -4.84 5.54
N VAL A 48 -18.84 -5.46 4.67
CA VAL A 48 -18.82 -5.19 3.22
C VAL A 48 -18.88 -6.47 2.41
N SER A 49 -19.07 -6.38 1.09
CA SER A 49 -19.12 -7.57 0.24
C SER A 49 -17.75 -8.25 0.08
N GLU A 50 -17.79 -9.57 -0.12
CA GLU A 50 -16.59 -10.39 -0.40
C GLU A 50 -15.80 -9.89 -1.60
N ALA A 51 -16.50 -9.51 -2.68
CA ALA A 51 -15.89 -8.91 -3.86
C ALA A 51 -15.14 -7.60 -3.54
N THR A 52 -15.62 -6.81 -2.58
CA THR A 52 -14.94 -5.59 -2.14
C THR A 52 -13.64 -5.92 -1.42
N ILE A 53 -13.67 -6.90 -0.51
CA ILE A 53 -12.48 -7.37 0.20
C ILE A 53 -11.46 -7.96 -0.77
N SER A 54 -11.88 -8.88 -1.64
CA SER A 54 -10.98 -9.54 -2.59
C SER A 54 -10.29 -8.52 -3.50
N ARG A 55 -11.04 -7.58 -4.09
CA ARG A 55 -10.46 -6.49 -4.90
C ARG A 55 -9.48 -5.63 -4.11
N ARG A 56 -9.78 -5.34 -2.85
CA ARG A 56 -8.90 -4.53 -1.98
C ARG A 56 -7.61 -5.27 -1.65
N VAL A 57 -7.70 -6.53 -1.25
CA VAL A 57 -6.52 -7.37 -0.96
C VAL A 57 -5.65 -7.51 -2.20
N HIS A 58 -6.20 -7.89 -3.35
CA HIS A 58 -5.40 -8.02 -4.59
C HIS A 58 -4.71 -6.72 -4.99
N ARG A 59 -5.37 -5.57 -4.79
CA ARG A 59 -4.76 -4.26 -5.04
C ARG A 59 -3.59 -3.99 -4.10
N LEU A 60 -3.74 -4.29 -2.81
CA LEU A 60 -2.67 -4.13 -1.82
C LEU A 60 -1.50 -5.07 -2.12
N VAL A 61 -1.77 -6.35 -2.41
CA VAL A 61 -0.74 -7.31 -2.82
C VAL A 61 0.04 -6.81 -4.03
N ARG A 62 -0.65 -6.37 -5.08
CA ARG A 62 0.02 -5.84 -6.28
C ARG A 62 0.92 -4.66 -5.96
N ARG A 63 0.43 -3.70 -5.16
CA ARG A 63 1.20 -2.49 -4.78
C ARG A 63 2.36 -2.77 -3.85
N LEU A 64 2.18 -3.71 -2.92
CA LEU A 64 3.23 -4.12 -2.00
C LEU A 64 4.29 -4.93 -2.72
N LEU A 65 3.95 -5.71 -3.75
CA LEU A 65 4.93 -6.42 -4.56
C LEU A 65 5.60 -5.50 -5.59
N ASP A 66 4.90 -4.46 -6.05
CA ASP A 66 5.46 -3.44 -6.92
C ASP A 66 6.65 -2.72 -6.24
N GLY A 67 7.84 -2.91 -6.80
CA GLY A 67 9.08 -2.42 -6.24
C GLY A 67 9.20 -0.89 -6.27
N GLU A 68 8.41 -0.17 -7.07
CA GLU A 68 8.49 1.30 -7.18
C GLU A 68 8.20 1.97 -5.84
N TYR A 69 7.17 1.51 -5.13
CA TYR A 69 6.83 2.05 -3.82
C TYR A 69 7.90 1.74 -2.76
N ILE A 70 8.47 0.54 -2.78
CA ILE A 70 9.49 0.15 -1.80
C ILE A 70 10.81 0.88 -2.02
N ARG A 71 11.17 1.17 -3.28
CA ARG A 71 12.31 2.04 -3.59
C ARG A 71 12.12 3.44 -3.03
N CYS A 72 10.92 4.00 -3.15
CA CYS A 72 10.56 5.28 -2.51
C CYS A 72 10.73 5.21 -0.99
N LEU A 73 10.26 4.14 -0.35
CA LEU A 73 10.32 4.01 1.10
C LEU A 73 11.73 3.93 1.66
N ARG A 74 12.61 3.18 0.98
CA ARG A 74 14.02 3.03 1.41
C ARG A 74 14.78 4.36 1.45
N LYS A 75 14.30 5.37 0.71
CA LYS A 75 14.88 6.72 0.67
C LYS A 75 14.01 7.76 1.41
N GLN A 76 13.12 7.32 2.31
CA GLN A 76 12.22 8.20 3.06
C GLN A 76 12.92 9.29 3.88
N GLY A 77 14.17 9.08 4.30
CA GLY A 77 14.97 10.11 4.98
C GLY A 77 15.24 11.37 4.15
N GLN A 78 14.95 11.34 2.84
CA GLN A 78 15.07 12.48 1.92
C GLN A 78 13.74 13.21 1.68
N LEU A 79 12.65 12.73 2.29
CA LEU A 79 11.30 13.26 2.13
C LEU A 79 10.84 13.93 3.42
N ASP A 80 10.22 15.10 3.31
CA ASP A 80 9.55 15.73 4.44
C ASP A 80 8.26 14.99 4.84
N SER A 81 7.65 15.38 5.96
CA SER A 81 6.46 14.71 6.49
C SER A 81 5.26 14.78 5.53
N LEU A 82 5.11 15.87 4.77
CA LEU A 82 4.05 16.04 3.80
C LEU A 82 4.29 15.15 2.56
N GLU A 83 5.52 15.09 2.07
CA GLU A 83 5.93 14.24 0.97
C GLU A 83 5.76 12.77 1.31
N GLN A 84 6.12 12.35 2.53
CA GLN A 84 5.87 10.99 3.02
C GLN A 84 4.37 10.67 3.09
N ALA A 85 3.57 11.63 3.55
CA ALA A 85 2.11 11.49 3.61
C ALA A 85 1.48 11.38 2.21
N ILE A 86 1.94 12.20 1.26
CA ILE A 86 1.52 12.15 -0.15
C ILE A 86 1.95 10.83 -0.79
N ALA A 87 3.17 10.36 -0.52
CA ALA A 87 3.66 9.08 -1.02
C ALA A 87 2.78 7.92 -0.53
N ARG A 88 2.44 7.90 0.77
CA ARG A 88 1.54 6.90 1.35
C ARG A 88 0.17 6.94 0.69
N ASP A 89 -0.44 8.11 0.58
CA ASP A 89 -1.77 8.22 -0.03
C ASP A 89 -1.79 7.78 -1.50
N TYR A 90 -0.73 8.10 -2.26
CA TYR A 90 -0.67 7.77 -3.67
C TYR A 90 -0.37 6.29 -3.92
N PHE A 91 0.71 5.78 -3.32
CA PHE A 91 1.21 4.45 -3.63
C PHE A 91 0.54 3.34 -2.81
N ILE A 92 0.15 3.60 -1.57
CA ILE A 92 -0.55 2.60 -0.72
C ILE A 92 -2.05 2.71 -0.90
N GLU A 93 -2.60 3.87 -0.57
CA GLU A 93 -4.06 4.04 -0.58
C GLU A 93 -4.58 4.13 -2.01
N GLY A 94 -3.75 4.57 -2.96
CA GLY A 94 -4.16 4.69 -4.37
C GLY A 94 -5.07 5.85 -4.64
N LEU A 95 -4.99 6.88 -3.80
CA LEU A 95 -5.79 8.07 -3.96
C LEU A 95 -5.33 8.82 -5.21
N SER A 96 -6.30 9.35 -5.95
CA SER A 96 -5.99 10.27 -7.05
C SER A 96 -5.39 11.55 -6.49
N ARG A 97 -4.58 12.27 -7.28
CA ARG A 97 -3.97 13.53 -6.85
C ARG A 97 -4.98 14.53 -6.28
N LYS A 98 -6.19 14.58 -6.86
CA LYS A 98 -7.31 15.40 -6.37
C LYS A 98 -7.79 14.97 -4.98
N LYS A 99 -7.91 13.67 -4.72
CA LYS A 99 -8.28 13.15 -3.40
C LYS A 99 -7.19 13.40 -2.37
N ILE A 100 -5.92 13.28 -2.75
CA ILE A 100 -4.78 13.59 -1.88
C ILE A 100 -4.77 15.08 -1.51
N ALA A 101 -4.91 15.95 -2.50
CA ALA A 101 -5.00 17.39 -2.32
C ALA A 101 -6.07 17.77 -1.29
N LEU A 102 -7.29 17.24 -1.49
CA LEU A 102 -8.39 17.43 -0.54
C LEU A 102 -8.08 16.88 0.85
N LYS A 103 -7.59 15.63 0.94
CA LYS A 103 -7.28 14.95 2.21
C LYS A 103 -6.20 15.66 3.02
N ARG A 104 -5.23 16.28 2.35
CA ARG A 104 -4.05 16.89 2.98
C ARG A 104 -4.12 18.41 3.10
N GLY A 105 -5.20 19.03 2.62
CA GLY A 105 -5.34 20.49 2.63
C GLY A 105 -4.31 21.20 1.75
N VAL A 106 -3.89 20.56 0.64
CA VAL A 106 -2.89 21.09 -0.29
C VAL A 106 -3.43 21.18 -1.70
N THR A 107 -2.77 21.93 -2.57
CA THR A 107 -3.15 22.03 -3.97
C THR A 107 -2.75 20.77 -4.76
N ALA A 108 -3.48 20.49 -5.85
CA ALA A 108 -3.10 19.43 -6.78
C ALA A 108 -1.70 19.64 -7.39
N TYR A 109 -1.25 20.89 -7.51
CA TYR A 109 0.11 21.24 -7.93
C TYR A 109 1.16 20.78 -6.92
N GLN A 110 0.96 21.05 -5.62
CA GLN A 110 1.86 20.57 -4.57
C GLN A 110 1.95 19.04 -4.55
N VAL A 111 0.82 18.35 -4.72
CA VAL A 111 0.82 16.88 -4.86
C VAL A 111 1.63 16.43 -6.07
N ARG A 112 1.45 17.07 -7.23
CA ARG A 112 2.22 16.74 -8.44
C ARG A 112 3.72 16.98 -8.23
N LYS A 113 4.09 18.10 -7.61
CA LYS A 113 5.48 18.47 -7.33
C LYS A 113 6.14 17.46 -6.38
N ALA A 114 5.47 17.10 -5.28
CA ALA A 114 5.92 16.08 -4.35
C ALA A 114 6.10 14.73 -5.05
N LEU A 115 5.11 14.27 -5.84
CA LEU A 115 5.21 13.01 -6.58
C LEU A 115 6.35 13.01 -7.60
N LYS A 116 6.64 14.15 -8.24
CA LYS A 116 7.80 14.27 -9.16
C LYS A 116 9.11 14.06 -8.41
N LYS A 117 9.28 14.72 -7.25
CA LYS A 117 10.47 14.57 -6.39
C LYS A 117 10.61 13.15 -5.86
N ILE A 118 9.52 12.56 -5.38
CA ILE A 118 9.48 11.18 -4.90
C ILE A 118 9.97 10.22 -6.01
N LYS A 119 9.49 10.41 -7.25
CA LYS A 119 9.91 9.58 -8.38
C LYS A 119 11.37 9.79 -8.77
N SER A 120 11.88 11.01 -8.75
CA SER A 120 13.31 11.26 -9.04
C SER A 120 14.24 10.66 -7.99
N VAL A 121 13.77 10.55 -6.74
CA VAL A 121 14.51 9.86 -5.68
C VAL A 121 14.39 8.34 -5.82
N SER A 122 13.30 7.82 -6.39
CA SER A 122 13.03 6.37 -6.51
C SER A 122 13.63 5.69 -7.75
N GLY A 123 14.09 6.47 -8.72
CA GLY A 123 14.97 6.05 -9.81
C GLY A 123 16.40 5.83 -9.33
#